data_AF-A0A940NNP1-F1
#
_entry.id   AF-A0A940NNP1-F1
#
_cell.length_a   1.000
_cell.length_b   1.000
_cell.length_c   1.000
_cell.angle_alpha   90.00
_cell.angle_beta   90.00
_cell.angle_gamma   90.00
#
_symmetry.space_group_name_H-M   'P 1'
#
loop_
_entity.id
_entity.type
_entity.pdbx_description
1 polymer ?
#
loop_
_entity_poly.entity_id
_entity_poly.type
_entity_poly.pdbx_seq_one_letter_code
_entity_poly.pdbx_strand_id
1 'polypeptide(L)'
;METILETLAAAARERTEKAKQYRSLDSVRRDAELLPKGDFRFENALRTDDIAFICECKKASPSKGLIAPEFPYLQIAKEYEAAGADCISVLTEPTRFLGDDRYLAEIAAAVKIPC
;
A
#
# COMPACT_ATOMS: atom_id res chain seq x y z
N MET A 1 -20.60 21.05 -5.69
CA MET A 1 -20.83 19.63 -5.35
C MET A 1 -19.46 19.02 -5.17
N GLU A 2 -19.16 18.45 -4.02
CA GLU A 2 -17.83 17.88 -3.72
C GLU A 2 -17.61 16.58 -4.51
N THR A 3 -16.40 16.38 -5.02
CA THR A 3 -16.00 15.19 -5.78
C THR A 3 -15.57 14.06 -4.84
N ILE A 4 -15.61 12.81 -5.34
CA ILE A 4 -15.12 11.64 -4.58
C ILE A 4 -13.65 11.81 -4.17
N LEU A 5 -12.83 12.42 -5.04
CA LEU A 5 -11.42 12.68 -4.77
C LEU A 5 -11.25 13.69 -3.63
N GLU A 6 -12.03 14.77 -3.61
CA GLU A 6 -12.00 15.77 -2.52
C GLU A 6 -12.39 15.13 -1.18
N THR A 7 -13.43 14.29 -1.17
CA THR A 7 -13.84 13.54 0.02
C THR A 7 -12.72 12.61 0.53
N LEU A 8 -12.08 11.86 -0.37
CA LEU A 8 -10.96 10.97 -0.03
C LEU A 8 -9.76 11.75 0.53
N ALA A 9 -9.41 12.87 -0.11
CA ALA A 9 -8.30 13.72 0.33
C ALA A 9 -8.59 14.36 1.70
N ALA A 10 -9.81 14.83 1.95
CA ALA A 10 -10.23 15.37 3.24
C ALA A 10 -10.13 14.30 4.34
N ALA A 11 -10.64 13.09 4.10
CA ALA A 11 -10.53 11.98 5.04
C ALA A 11 -9.07 11.58 5.31
N ALA A 12 -8.21 11.59 4.29
CA ALA A 12 -6.77 11.32 4.46
C ALA A 12 -6.07 12.38 5.32
N ARG A 13 -6.42 13.67 5.15
CA ARG A 13 -5.92 14.75 6.02
C ARG A 13 -6.35 14.55 7.47
N GLU A 14 -7.63 14.26 7.71
CA GLU A 14 -8.13 14.01 9.07
C GLU A 14 -7.43 12.82 9.72
N ARG A 15 -7.26 11.70 8.98
CA ARG A 15 -6.51 10.53 9.47
C ARG A 15 -5.06 10.87 9.80
N THR A 16 -4.41 11.68 8.97
CA THR A 16 -3.03 12.13 9.21
C THR A 16 -2.93 12.99 10.47
N GLU A 17 -3.86 13.92 10.68
CA GLU A 17 -3.88 14.76 11.89
C GLU A 17 -4.12 13.93 13.16
N LYS A 18 -5.02 12.93 13.10
CA LYS A 18 -5.20 11.97 14.21
C LYS A 18 -3.93 11.15 14.45
N ALA A 19 -3.28 10.65 13.41
CA ALA A 19 -2.04 9.88 13.53
C ALA A 19 -0.91 10.68 14.20
N LYS A 20 -0.81 11.98 13.88
CA LYS A 20 0.16 12.91 14.51
C LYS A 20 -0.03 13.05 16.01
N GLN A 21 -1.23 12.82 16.55
CA GLN A 21 -1.49 12.86 18.00
C GLN A 21 -0.84 11.67 18.74
N TYR A 22 -0.64 10.55 18.05
CA TYR A 22 -0.03 9.34 18.62
C TYR A 22 1.46 9.24 18.29
N ARG A 23 1.87 9.71 17.10
CA ARG A 23 3.26 9.66 16.65
C ARG A 23 3.62 10.96 15.92
N SER A 24 4.52 11.74 16.52
CA SER A 24 4.94 13.02 15.94
C SER A 24 5.72 12.81 14.64
N LEU A 25 5.67 13.81 13.75
CA LEU A 25 6.43 13.79 12.50
C LEU A 25 7.94 13.58 12.76
N ASP A 26 8.49 14.23 13.79
CA ASP A 26 9.91 14.09 14.14
C ASP A 26 10.27 12.66 14.55
N SER A 27 9.39 11.97 15.27
CA SER A 27 9.59 10.55 15.60
C SER A 27 9.55 9.69 14.35
N VAL A 28 8.55 9.89 13.48
CA VAL A 28 8.44 9.14 12.22
C VAL A 28 9.68 9.35 11.36
N ARG A 29 10.13 10.59 11.24
CA ARG A 29 11.31 10.96 10.47
C ARG A 29 12.57 10.31 11.03
N ARG A 30 12.79 10.41 12.35
CA ARG A 30 13.94 9.80 13.01
C ARG A 30 13.98 8.30 12.76
N ASP A 31 12.86 7.61 12.95
CA ASP A 31 12.79 6.16 12.77
C ASP A 31 13.04 5.78 11.31
N ALA A 32 12.56 6.58 10.35
CA ALA A 32 12.82 6.37 8.93
C ALA A 32 14.29 6.62 8.56
N GLU A 33 14.93 7.65 9.12
CA GLU A 33 16.36 7.95 8.90
C GLU A 33 17.29 6.89 9.52
N LEU A 34 16.82 6.15 10.53
CA LEU A 34 17.54 5.02 11.13
C LEU A 34 17.45 3.73 10.32
N LEU A 35 16.51 3.63 9.37
CA LEU A 35 16.44 2.47 8.49
C LEU A 35 17.68 2.41 7.59
N PRO A 36 18.16 1.20 7.24
CA PRO A 36 19.22 1.05 6.26
C PRO A 36 18.88 1.80 4.98
N LYS A 37 19.87 2.47 4.37
CA LYS A 37 19.68 3.04 3.05
C LYS A 37 19.27 1.94 2.08
N GLY A 38 18.11 2.12 1.45
CA GLY A 38 17.65 1.24 0.40
C GLY A 38 18.51 1.35 -0.86
N ASP A 39 18.34 0.37 -1.73
CA ASP A 39 18.98 0.20 -3.03
C ASP A 39 18.03 0.56 -4.18
N PHE A 40 17.02 1.41 -3.94
CA PHE A 40 16.01 1.79 -4.93
C PHE A 40 15.28 0.58 -5.55
N ARG A 41 14.97 -0.45 -4.74
CA ARG A 41 14.41 -1.74 -5.22
C ARG A 41 13.19 -1.59 -6.12
N PHE A 42 12.27 -0.69 -5.78
CA PHE A 42 11.08 -0.44 -6.57
C PHE A 42 11.42 0.11 -7.97
N GLU A 43 12.28 1.12 -8.04
CA GLU A 43 12.74 1.67 -9.32
C GLU A 43 13.48 0.63 -10.15
N ASN A 44 14.38 -0.13 -9.52
CA ASN A 44 15.15 -1.17 -10.21
C ASN A 44 14.26 -2.31 -10.71
N ALA A 45 13.21 -2.70 -9.98
CA ALA A 45 12.26 -3.72 -10.42
C ALA A 45 11.47 -3.27 -11.65
N LEU A 46 11.15 -1.98 -11.77
CA LEU A 46 10.45 -1.43 -12.92
C LEU A 46 11.37 -1.09 -14.11
N ARG A 47 12.69 -1.04 -13.90
CA ARG A 47 13.67 -0.75 -14.94
C ARG A 47 14.04 -2.02 -15.70
N THR A 48 13.10 -2.49 -16.50
CA THR A 48 13.23 -3.66 -17.39
C THR A 48 13.09 -3.23 -18.85
N ASP A 49 13.67 -4.01 -19.77
CA ASP A 49 13.49 -3.85 -21.22
C ASP A 49 12.15 -4.43 -21.71
N ASP A 50 11.39 -5.08 -20.82
CA ASP A 50 10.08 -5.68 -21.07
C ASP A 50 8.96 -4.98 -20.27
N ILE A 51 7.75 -5.52 -20.29
CA ILE A 51 6.61 -5.02 -19.51
C ILE A 51 6.78 -5.41 -18.04
N ALA A 52 6.76 -4.42 -17.15
CA ALA A 52 6.69 -4.63 -15.71
C ALA A 52 5.24 -4.65 -15.19
N PHE A 53 4.95 -5.54 -14.24
CA PHE A 53 3.65 -5.69 -13.59
C PHE A 53 3.67 -5.23 -12.13
N ILE A 54 2.81 -4.26 -11.83
CA ILE A 54 2.46 -3.89 -10.45
C ILE A 54 1.09 -4.51 -10.14
N CYS A 55 1.05 -5.57 -9.35
CA CYS A 55 -0.19 -6.26 -9.00
C CYS A 55 -0.77 -5.71 -7.69
N GLU A 56 -2.06 -5.38 -7.67
CA GLU A 56 -2.67 -4.63 -6.56
C GLU A 56 -3.56 -5.49 -5.66
N CYS A 57 -3.24 -5.55 -4.37
CA CYS A 57 -4.09 -6.11 -3.33
C CYS A 57 -5.18 -5.09 -2.93
N LYS A 58 -6.39 -5.23 -3.50
CA LYS A 58 -7.53 -4.33 -3.26
C LYS A 58 -8.81 -5.06 -2.85
N LYS A 59 -9.36 -4.70 -1.69
CA LYS A 59 -10.59 -5.29 -1.13
C LYS A 59 -11.87 -4.67 -1.68
N ALA A 60 -11.91 -3.35 -1.81
CA ALA A 60 -13.06 -2.60 -2.31
C ALA A 60 -12.62 -1.39 -3.14
N SER A 61 -13.57 -0.74 -3.83
CA SER A 61 -13.34 0.57 -4.44
C SER A 61 -14.60 1.45 -4.37
N PRO A 62 -14.46 2.79 -4.44
CA PRO A 62 -15.61 3.69 -4.50
C PRO A 62 -16.60 3.38 -5.63
N SER A 63 -16.10 2.90 -6.78
CA SER A 63 -16.90 2.67 -7.98
C SER A 63 -17.54 1.28 -8.06
N LYS A 64 -16.92 0.26 -7.47
CA LYS A 64 -17.39 -1.13 -7.53
C LYS A 64 -17.89 -1.67 -6.18
N GLY A 65 -17.72 -0.93 -5.10
CA GLY A 65 -18.01 -1.42 -3.75
C GLY A 65 -17.04 -2.54 -3.36
N LEU A 66 -17.55 -3.56 -2.65
CA LEU A 66 -16.76 -4.72 -2.22
C LEU A 66 -16.38 -5.59 -3.43
N ILE A 67 -15.08 -5.82 -3.63
CA ILE A 67 -14.53 -6.60 -4.75
C ILE A 67 -14.15 -8.01 -4.28
N ALA A 68 -13.51 -8.12 -3.13
CA ALA A 68 -13.03 -9.37 -2.56
C ALA A 68 -13.57 -9.54 -1.13
N PRO A 69 -14.67 -10.29 -0.93
CA PRO A 69 -15.27 -10.46 0.39
C PRO A 69 -14.33 -11.12 1.42
N GLU A 70 -13.67 -12.21 1.04
CA GLU A 70 -12.78 -12.98 1.92
C GLU A 70 -11.39 -12.33 2.07
N PHE A 71 -10.90 -11.67 1.01
CA PHE A 71 -9.63 -10.93 0.96
C PHE A 71 -8.45 -11.59 1.71
N PRO A 72 -8.00 -12.80 1.31
CA PRO A 72 -6.82 -13.44 1.87
C PRO A 72 -5.53 -12.76 1.35
N TYR A 73 -5.29 -11.51 1.75
CA TYR A 73 -4.29 -10.62 1.15
C TYR A 73 -2.85 -11.18 1.14
N LEU A 74 -2.45 -11.93 2.17
CA LEU A 74 -1.15 -12.60 2.20
C LEU A 74 -1.02 -13.69 1.13
N GLN A 75 -2.09 -14.45 0.90
CA GLN A 75 -2.10 -15.47 -0.15
C GLN A 75 -2.08 -14.81 -1.52
N ILE A 76 -2.93 -13.79 -1.74
CA ILE A 76 -2.98 -13.03 -3.00
C ILE A 76 -1.60 -12.45 -3.34
N ALA A 77 -0.91 -11.84 -2.37
CA ALA A 77 0.42 -11.28 -2.57
C ALA A 77 1.46 -12.34 -2.97
N LYS A 78 1.46 -13.51 -2.31
CA LYS A 78 2.34 -14.62 -2.66
C LYS A 78 2.04 -15.20 -4.04
N GLU A 79 0.76 -15.25 -4.42
CA GLU A 79 0.34 -15.68 -5.75
C GLU A 79 0.78 -14.68 -6.82
N TYR A 80 0.72 -13.37 -6.57
CA TYR A 80 1.26 -12.36 -7.47
C TYR A 80 2.78 -12.49 -7.65
N GLU A 81 3.53 -12.68 -6.57
CA GLU A 81 4.97 -12.93 -6.66
C GLU A 81 5.26 -14.22 -7.46
N ALA A 82 4.54 -15.31 -7.19
CA ALA A 82 4.72 -16.58 -7.89
C ALA A 82 4.34 -16.50 -9.39
N ALA A 83 3.40 -15.61 -9.74
CA ALA A 83 2.99 -15.34 -11.12
C ALA A 83 3.96 -14.42 -11.88
N GLY A 84 4.98 -13.87 -11.22
CA GLY A 84 5.99 -13.01 -11.84
C GLY A 84 5.67 -11.52 -11.78
N ALA A 85 4.91 -11.06 -10.78
CA ALA A 85 4.78 -9.62 -10.54
C ALA A 85 6.13 -9.00 -10.16
N ASP A 86 6.42 -7.81 -10.68
CA ASP A 86 7.64 -7.08 -10.36
C ASP A 86 7.51 -6.29 -9.06
N CYS A 87 6.29 -5.81 -8.76
CA CYS A 87 5.97 -5.09 -7.52
C CYS A 87 4.52 -5.41 -7.08
N ILE A 88 4.24 -5.19 -5.80
CA ILE A 88 2.89 -5.32 -5.25
C ILE A 88 2.40 -3.95 -4.75
N SER A 89 1.24 -3.50 -5.24
CA SER A 89 0.53 -2.35 -4.66
C SER A 89 -0.38 -2.83 -3.53
N VAL A 90 -0.35 -2.17 -2.38
CA VAL A 90 -1.19 -2.51 -1.23
C VAL A 90 -2.03 -1.29 -0.83
N LEU A 91 -3.35 -1.42 -0.85
CA LEU A 91 -4.24 -0.35 -0.39
C LEU A 91 -4.24 -0.29 1.14
N THR A 92 -3.88 0.88 1.68
CA THR A 92 -3.92 1.17 3.13
C THR A 92 -5.04 2.13 3.52
N GLU A 93 -5.87 2.55 2.57
CA GLU A 93 -7.02 3.44 2.81
C GLU A 93 -8.21 2.63 3.38
N PRO A 94 -8.66 2.87 4.63
CA PRO A 94 -9.56 1.98 5.34
C PRO A 94 -11.04 2.24 5.07
N THR A 95 -11.43 3.39 4.50
CA THR A 95 -12.84 3.79 4.46
C THR A 95 -13.55 3.40 3.16
N ARG A 96 -12.90 3.60 2.00
CA ARG A 96 -13.46 3.35 0.67
C ARG A 96 -12.82 2.15 -0.02
N PHE A 97 -11.55 1.88 0.27
CA PHE A 97 -10.84 0.71 -0.26
C PHE A 97 -10.81 -0.47 0.73
N LEU A 98 -11.20 -0.24 2.00
CA LEU A 98 -11.17 -1.22 3.09
C LEU A 98 -9.76 -1.83 3.28
N GLY A 99 -8.75 -1.00 3.07
CA GLY A 99 -7.33 -1.27 3.29
C GLY A 99 -6.90 -1.13 4.75
N ASP A 100 -5.64 -1.43 5.01
CA ASP A 100 -5.03 -1.37 6.36
C ASP A 100 -3.50 -1.27 6.25
N ASP A 101 -2.87 -0.44 7.09
CA ASP A 101 -1.40 -0.33 7.14
C ASP A 101 -0.73 -1.67 7.52
N ARG A 102 -1.42 -2.53 8.28
CA ARG A 102 -0.93 -3.88 8.62
C ARG A 102 -0.77 -4.76 7.39
N TYR A 103 -1.63 -4.61 6.39
CA TYR A 103 -1.52 -5.40 5.16
C TYR A 103 -0.19 -5.12 4.46
N LEU A 104 0.22 -3.85 4.39
CA LEU A 104 1.50 -3.48 3.81
C LEU A 104 2.67 -4.09 4.60
N ALA A 105 2.65 -3.95 5.93
CA ALA A 105 3.71 -4.48 6.79
C ALA A 105 3.84 -6.01 6.68
N GLU A 106 2.72 -6.72 6.73
CA GLU A 106 2.70 -8.19 6.66
C GLU A 106 3.03 -8.71 5.26
N ILE A 107 2.56 -8.07 4.19
CA ILE A 107 2.90 -8.43 2.81
C ILE A 107 4.38 -8.20 2.53
N ALA A 108 4.92 -7.02 2.90
CA ALA A 108 6.33 -6.70 2.70
C ALA A 108 7.27 -7.66 3.45
N ALA A 109 6.81 -8.25 4.57
CA ALA A 109 7.55 -9.29 5.28
C ALA A 109 7.40 -10.69 4.66
N ALA A 110 6.34 -10.93 3.89
CA ALA A 110 5.99 -12.24 3.34
C ALA A 110 6.48 -12.48 1.90
N VAL A 111 6.73 -11.41 1.13
CA VAL A 111 7.23 -11.46 -0.25
C VAL A 111 8.66 -10.92 -0.36
N LYS A 112 9.35 -11.22 -1.45
CA LYS A 112 10.72 -10.74 -1.74
C LYS A 112 10.76 -9.58 -2.71
N ILE A 113 9.71 -9.38 -3.50
CA ILE A 113 9.54 -8.25 -4.42
C ILE A 113 9.10 -6.96 -3.69
N PRO A 114 9.39 -5.77 -4.25
CA PRO A 114 9.01 -4.49 -3.63
C PRO A 114 7.50 -4.32 -3.45
N CYS A 115 7.13 -3.61 -2.38
CA CYS A 115 5.79 -3.13 -2.08
C CYS A 115 5.80 -1.60 -1.91
#